data_AF-A0A4Y2TIN3-F1
#
_entry.id   AF-A0A4Y2TIN3-F1
#
_cell.length_a   1.000
_cell.length_b   1.000
_cell.length_c   1.000
_cell.angle_alpha   90.00
_cell.angle_beta   90.00
_cell.angle_gamma   90.00
#
_symmetry.space_group_name_H-M   'P 1'
#
loop_
_entity.id
_entity.type
_entity.pdbx_description
1 polymer ?
#
loop_
_entity_poly.entity_id
_entity_poly.type
_entity_poly.pdbx_seq_one_letter_code
_entity_poly.pdbx_strand_id
1 'polypeptide(L)'
;TIPKCAGCEQPILDRFILKVLERSWHGKCLKCIDCQAQLADKCFARNGQVFCKDDFFKKSRMRLDPGRMDMENLAHRMQSMVHEKGGHIEGSSHTLAEEAILLNKGL
;
A
#
# COMPACT_ATOMS: atom_id res chain seq x y z
N THR A 1 -15.65 -0.36 9.57
CA THR A 1 -15.60 0.21 8.21
C THR A 1 -14.96 -0.77 7.26
N ILE A 2 -15.64 -1.13 6.16
CA ILE A 2 -15.05 -2.00 5.13
C ILE A 2 -13.95 -1.21 4.42
N PRO A 3 -12.70 -1.68 4.41
CA PRO A 3 -11.62 -0.94 3.78
C PRO A 3 -11.83 -0.85 2.27
N LYS A 4 -11.56 0.32 1.69
CA LYS A 4 -11.67 0.55 0.25
C LYS A 4 -10.33 0.28 -0.43
N CYS A 5 -10.36 -0.43 -1.55
CA CYS A 5 -9.18 -0.71 -2.35
C CYS A 5 -8.69 0.56 -3.05
N ALA A 6 -7.44 0.96 -2.81
CA ALA A 6 -6.87 2.13 -3.47
C ALA A 6 -6.63 1.96 -4.98
N GLY A 7 -6.66 0.72 -5.50
CA GLY A 7 -6.46 0.44 -6.93
C GLY A 7 -7.73 0.38 -7.78
N CYS A 8 -8.89 0.07 -7.18
CA CYS A 8 -10.16 -0.04 -7.92
C CYS A 8 -11.30 0.74 -7.25
N GLU A 9 -11.02 1.40 -6.12
CA GLU A 9 -11.96 2.22 -5.35
C GLU A 9 -13.22 1.50 -4.85
N GLN A 10 -13.21 0.16 -4.94
CA GLN A 10 -14.27 -0.70 -4.45
C GLN A 10 -14.00 -1.19 -3.02
N PRO A 11 -15.06 -1.47 -2.23
CA PRO A 11 -14.91 -2.07 -0.92
C PRO A 11 -14.26 -3.46 -1.00
N ILE A 12 -13.30 -3.73 -0.11
CA ILE A 12 -12.60 -5.01 -0.02
C ILE A 12 -13.43 -5.95 0.85
N LEU A 13 -14.13 -6.85 0.18
CA LEU A 13 -14.92 -7.92 0.81
C LEU A 13 -14.13 -9.26 0.88
N ASP A 14 -12.89 -9.23 0.39
CA ASP A 14 -11.98 -10.37 0.37
C ASP A 14 -11.58 -10.81 1.78
N ARG A 15 -11.24 -12.09 1.92
CA ARG A 15 -10.74 -12.64 3.18
C ARG A 15 -9.39 -12.05 3.56
N PHE A 16 -8.57 -11.70 2.57
CA PHE A 16 -7.22 -11.20 2.75
C PHE A 16 -7.09 -9.80 2.17
N ILE A 17 -6.61 -8.89 3.02
CA ILE A 17 -6.45 -7.48 2.71
C ILE A 17 -4.97 -7.16 2.80
N LEU A 18 -4.43 -6.58 1.75
CA LEU A 18 -3.04 -6.14 1.73
C LEU A 18 -2.97 -4.68 2.13
N LYS A 19 -2.30 -4.38 3.25
CA LYS A 19 -2.06 -3.00 3.68
C LYS A 19 -0.67 -2.55 3.27
N VAL A 20 -0.61 -1.48 2.48
CA VAL A 20 0.61 -0.88 1.92
C VAL A 20 0.48 0.64 1.96
N LEU A 21 1.48 1.36 2.48
CA LEU A 21 1.44 2.82 2.61
C LEU A 21 0.17 3.33 3.28
N GLU A 22 -0.26 2.65 4.35
CA GLU A 22 -1.51 2.95 5.07
C GLU A 22 -2.80 2.80 4.24
N ARG A 23 -2.69 2.36 2.98
CA ARG A 23 -3.81 2.07 2.08
C ARG A 23 -4.09 0.58 2.05
N SER A 24 -5.35 0.24 1.83
CA SER A 24 -5.79 -1.16 1.68
C SER A 24 -5.92 -1.52 0.21
N TRP A 25 -5.54 -2.74 -0.14
CA TRP A 25 -5.54 -3.25 -1.51
C TRP A 25 -6.06 -4.68 -1.54
N HIS A 26 -6.76 -5.04 -2.62
CA HIS A 26 -7.03 -6.45 -2.92
C HIS A 26 -5.74 -7.17 -3.33
N GLY A 27 -5.65 -8.47 -3.03
CA GLY A 27 -4.61 -9.38 -3.54
C GLY A 27 -4.43 -9.33 -5.06
N LYS A 28 -5.52 -9.14 -5.79
CA LYS A 28 -5.53 -9.01 -7.26
C LYS A 28 -5.29 -7.59 -7.79
N CYS A 29 -5.51 -6.57 -6.95
CA CYS A 29 -5.36 -5.18 -7.34
C CYS A 29 -3.95 -4.64 -7.07
N LEU A 30 -3.25 -5.23 -6.10
CA LEU A 30 -1.85 -4.89 -5.83
C LEU A 30 -0.94 -5.53 -6.88
N LYS A 31 -0.80 -4.85 -8.02
CA LYS A 31 0.04 -5.26 -9.14
C LYS A 31 0.91 -4.11 -9.60
N CYS A 32 2.08 -4.43 -10.15
CA CYS A 32 2.96 -3.44 -10.72
C CYS A 32 2.25 -2.69 -11.85
N ILE A 33 2.33 -1.36 -11.86
CA ILE A 33 1.67 -0.58 -12.92
C ILE A 33 2.27 -0.81 -14.31
N ASP A 34 3.57 -1.14 -14.38
CA ASP A 34 4.29 -1.32 -15.65
C ASP A 34 4.11 -2.74 -16.19
N CYS A 35 4.52 -3.75 -15.42
CA CYS A 35 4.46 -5.15 -15.87
C CYS A 35 3.19 -5.91 -15.46
N GLN A 36 2.29 -5.29 -14.70
CA GLN A 36 1.04 -5.90 -14.20
C GLN A 36 1.24 -7.16 -13.34
N ALA A 37 2.48 -7.46 -12.92
CA ALA A 37 2.79 -8.60 -12.06
C ALA A 37 2.21 -8.41 -10.65
N GLN A 38 1.65 -9.48 -10.09
CA GLN A 38 1.11 -9.48 -8.73
C GLN A 38 2.22 -9.31 -7.70
N LEU A 39 2.01 -8.40 -6.76
CA LEU A 39 2.93 -8.14 -5.66
C LEU A 39 2.33 -8.82 -4.42
N ALA A 40 3.00 -9.86 -3.90
CA ALA A 40 2.52 -10.63 -2.74
C ALA A 40 3.41 -10.47 -1.49
N ASP A 41 4.72 -10.26 -1.70
CA ASP A 41 5.71 -10.30 -0.63
C ASP A 41 6.22 -8.90 -0.25
N LYS A 42 6.68 -8.15 -1.27
CA LYS A 42 7.22 -6.80 -1.14
C LYS A 42 6.79 -5.99 -2.36
N CYS A 43 6.46 -4.73 -2.13
CA CYS A 43 6.14 -3.78 -3.19
C CYS A 43 6.89 -2.48 -2.96
N PHE A 44 7.15 -1.77 -4.06
CA PHE A 44 7.79 -0.46 -4.02
C PHE A 44 6.77 0.57 -4.45
N ALA A 45 6.69 1.67 -3.72
CA ALA A 45 5.74 2.72 -4.04
C ALA A 45 6.47 4.02 -4.32
N ARG A 46 6.03 4.72 -5.36
CA ARG A 46 6.58 6.01 -5.77
C ARG A 46 5.46 6.89 -6.30
N ASN A 47 5.30 8.09 -5.74
CA ASN A 47 4.24 9.03 -6.13
C ASN A 47 2.83 8.41 -6.13
N GLY A 48 2.54 7.51 -5.18
CA GLY A 48 1.25 6.81 -5.10
C GLY A 48 1.06 5.66 -6.10
N GLN A 49 2.04 5.37 -6.95
CA GLN A 49 2.05 4.22 -7.86
C GLN A 49 2.88 3.08 -7.28
N VAL A 50 2.43 1.84 -7.47
CA VAL A 50 3.12 0.63 -6.99
C VAL A 50 3.84 -0.10 -8.12
N PHE A 51 5.05 -0.57 -7.81
CA PHE A 51 5.98 -1.18 -8.75
C PHE A 51 6.57 -2.47 -8.17
N CYS A 52 6.94 -3.38 -9.06
CA CYS A 52 7.73 -4.55 -8.70
C CYS A 52 9.19 -4.14 -8.48
N LYS A 53 9.97 -5.02 -7.84
CA LYS A 53 11.40 -4.82 -7.63
C LYS A 53 12.12 -4.48 -8.93
N ASP A 54 11.86 -5.23 -10.00
CA ASP A 54 12.59 -5.08 -11.26
C ASP A 54 12.35 -3.71 -11.92
N ASP A 55 11.08 -3.33 -12.09
CA ASP A 55 10.71 -2.06 -12.74
C ASP A 55 11.11 -0.85 -11.89
N PHE A 56 10.90 -0.95 -10.58
CA PHE A 56 11.33 0.09 -9.65
C PHE A 56 12.85 0.32 -9.74
N PHE A 57 13.65 -0.74 -9.86
CA PHE A 57 15.10 -0.64 -10.04
C PHE A 57 15.47 -0.04 -11.40
N LYS A 58 14.85 -0.52 -12.49
CA LYS A 58 15.08 0.01 -13.84
C LYS A 58 14.82 1.52 -13.90
N LYS A 59 13.74 1.99 -13.29
CA LYS A 59 13.34 3.40 -13.30
C LYS A 59 14.12 4.27 -12.31
N SER A 60 14.62 3.67 -11.24
CA SER A 60 15.48 4.38 -10.26
C SER A 60 16.91 4.56 -10.77
N ARG A 61 17.34 3.80 -11.77
CA ARG A 61 18.70 3.87 -12.35
C ARG A 61 19.03 5.13 -13.17
N MET A 62 18.16 6.14 -13.25
CA MET A 62 18.45 7.28 -14.12
C MET A 62 19.47 8.28 -13.54
N ARG A 63 19.80 8.27 -12.23
CA ARG A 63 20.93 9.05 -11.64
C ARG A 63 21.27 8.57 -10.22
N LEU A 64 21.96 7.44 -10.03
CA LEU A 64 22.37 7.06 -8.66
C LEU A 64 23.82 6.57 -8.63
N ASP A 65 24.63 7.42 -7.99
CA ASP A 65 25.98 7.14 -7.51
C ASP A 65 25.99 5.81 -6.72
N PRO A 66 26.97 4.91 -6.96
CA PRO A 66 27.03 3.58 -6.35
C PRO A 66 27.28 3.57 -4.83
N GLY A 67 27.29 4.73 -4.16
CA GLY A 67 27.83 4.88 -2.80
C GLY A 67 26.87 4.77 -1.62
N ARG A 68 25.55 4.98 -1.77
CA ARG A 68 24.66 5.02 -0.57
C ARG A 68 23.17 4.95 -0.86
N MET A 69 22.60 3.76 -1.05
CA MET A 69 21.14 3.58 -1.03
C MET A 69 20.74 2.31 -0.30
N ASP A 70 20.30 2.46 0.95
CA ASP A 70 19.56 1.46 1.70
C ASP A 70 18.17 1.28 1.08
N MET A 71 18.08 0.41 0.07
CA MET A 71 16.84 0.09 -0.65
C MET A 71 15.78 -0.60 0.23
N GLU A 72 16.17 -1.07 1.41
CA GLU A 72 15.27 -1.64 2.41
C GLU A 72 14.27 -0.61 2.95
N ASN A 73 14.61 0.68 2.89
CA ASN A 73 13.77 1.77 3.41
C ASN A 73 12.68 2.23 2.41
N LEU A 74 12.79 1.86 1.13
CA LEU A 74 11.79 2.15 0.09
C LEU A 74 10.84 0.98 -0.18
N ALA A 75 11.24 -0.23 0.21
CA ALA A 75 10.39 -1.41 0.11
C ALA A 75 9.35 -1.38 1.23
N HIS A 76 8.07 -1.29 0.87
CA HIS A 76 7.00 -1.38 1.86
C HIS A 76 6.67 -2.86 2.10
N ARG A 77 6.80 -3.29 3.36
CA ARG A 77 6.33 -4.61 3.79
C ARG A 77 4.82 -4.63 3.74
N MET A 78 4.30 -5.63 3.04
CA MET A 78 2.87 -5.85 2.94
C MET A 78 2.37 -6.47 4.25
N GLN A 79 1.45 -5.79 4.92
CA GLN A 79 0.76 -6.39 6.07
C GLN A 79 -0.50 -7.09 5.55
N SER A 80 -0.49 -8.42 5.60
CA SER A 80 -1.68 -9.22 5.28
C SER A 80 -2.59 -9.23 6.49
N MET A 81 -3.75 -8.57 6.38
CA MET A 81 -4.79 -8.60 7.40
C MET A 81 -5.91 -9.54 6.93
N VAL A 82 -6.36 -10.43 7.82
CA VAL A 82 -7.52 -11.29 7.57
C VAL A 82 -8.77 -10.53 7.98
N HIS A 83 -9.72 -10.39 7.06
CA HIS A 83 -11.06 -9.90 7.42
C HIS A 83 -11.82 -11.09 8.00
N GLU A 84 -11.86 -11.17 9.33
CA GLU A 84 -12.64 -12.20 10.03
C GLU A 84 -14.12 -11.82 9.92
N LYS A 85 -14.89 -12.64 9.18
CA LYS A 85 -16.28 -12.33 8.85
C LYS A 85 -17.13 -12.37 10.11
N GLY A 86 -17.71 -11.22 10.47
CA GLY A 86 -18.77 -11.11 11.45
C GLY A 86 -19.68 -9.92 11.14
N GLY A 87 -20.76 -10.18 10.38
CA GLY A 87 -22.03 -9.46 10.51
C GLY A 87 -22.20 -8.14 9.76
N HIS A 88 -23.26 -8.10 8.95
CA HIS A 88 -24.12 -6.95 8.67
C HIS A 88 -23.50 -5.71 7.99
N ILE A 89 -23.74 -5.60 6.68
CA ILE A 89 -23.63 -4.33 5.95
C ILE A 89 -24.84 -3.46 6.27
N GLU A 90 -24.82 -2.78 7.42
CA GLU A 90 -25.64 -1.59 7.58
C GLU A 90 -24.83 -0.38 7.15
N GLY A 91 -25.32 0.26 6.08
CA GLY A 91 -24.80 1.54 5.63
C GLY A 91 -25.00 2.56 6.74
N SER A 92 -23.89 3.04 7.28
CA SER A 92 -23.86 4.28 8.03
C SER A 92 -22.56 5.01 7.71
N SER A 93 -22.76 6.23 7.22
CA SER A 93 -21.76 7.30 7.20
C SER A 93 -21.11 7.43 8.57
N HIS A 94 -19.80 7.71 8.62
CA HIS A 94 -19.07 8.55 9.60
C HIS A 94 -17.61 8.11 9.82
N THR A 95 -16.71 9.03 9.42
CA THR A 95 -15.49 9.52 10.08
C THR A 95 -14.35 8.56 10.47
N LEU A 96 -13.20 8.73 9.81
CA LEU A 96 -11.90 8.94 10.47
C LEU A 96 -10.94 9.58 9.46
N ALA A 97 -11.02 10.90 9.33
CA ALA A 97 -10.05 11.71 8.59
C ALA A 97 -9.65 12.88 9.50
N GLU A 98 -9.10 12.56 10.66
CA GLU A 98 -8.38 13.52 11.49
C GLU A 98 -7.47 12.71 12.39
N GLU A 99 -6.18 12.72 12.05
CA GLU A 99 -5.06 12.81 12.99
C GLU A 99 -3.86 13.17 12.12
N ALA A 100 -3.76 14.47 11.82
CA ALA A 100 -2.47 15.05 11.50
C ALA A 100 -1.56 14.72 12.67
N ILE A 101 -0.48 13.97 12.39
CA ILE A 101 0.60 13.73 13.35
C ILE A 101 1.08 15.10 13.81
N LEU A 102 0.61 15.53 14.98
CA LEU A 102 1.15 16.66 15.71
C LEU A 102 2.64 16.34 15.89
N LEU A 103 3.47 17.10 15.18
CA LEU A 103 4.90 17.11 15.36
C LEU A 103 5.17 17.49 16.82
N ASN A 104 5.46 16.50 17.66
CA ASN A 104 6.17 16.74 18.90
C ASN A 104 7.58 17.20 18.55
N LYS A 105 7.87 18.47 18.82
CA LYS A 105 9.16 18.84 19.38
C LYS A 105 8.93 19.83 20.52
N GLY A 106 8.94 19.29 21.74
CA GLY A 106 9.18 20.08 22.93
C GLY A 106 10.57 20.75 22.89
N LEU A 107 10.58 22.05 23.14
CA LEU A 107 11.52 22.83 23.94
C LEU A 107 11.03 24.28 23.96
#